data_AF-A0A2H1WMU5-F1
#
_entry.id   AF-A0A2H1WMU5-F1
#
_cell.length_a   1.000
_cell.length_b   1.000
_cell.length_c   1.000
_cell.angle_alpha   90.00
_cell.angle_beta   90.00
_cell.angle_gamma   90.00
#
_symmetry.space_group_name_H-M   'P 1'
#
loop_
_entity.id
_entity.type
_entity.pdbx_description
1 polymer ?
#
loop_
_entity_poly.entity_id
_entity_poly.type
_entity_poly.pdbx_seq_one_letter_code
_entity_poly.pdbx_strand_id
1 'polypeptide(L)'
;MLKLGRTFIKPFYFQVYPIWLCPFRVFNHPGQLKIKTNADSQMFVDIGVYGVPKAKGYETVPSTRRIEAFVSKHDGFQMLYADTYTTREEFRAMFDHTLYDKVRDSLPYCKDAFPEIYGKVNRNVRK
;
A
#
# COMPACT_ATOMS: atom_id res chain seq x y z
N MET A 1 -2.46 5.17 0.10
CA MET A 1 -2.20 6.32 1.00
C MET A 1 -1.00 7.13 0.54
N LEU A 2 -1.12 8.46 0.62
CA LEU A 2 -0.03 9.40 0.34
C LEU A 2 0.06 10.45 1.45
N LYS A 3 1.22 11.08 1.60
CA LYS A 3 1.44 12.17 2.56
C LYS A 3 0.60 13.39 2.16
N LEU A 4 -0.13 13.97 3.13
CA LEU A 4 -0.94 15.16 2.90
C LEU A 4 -0.03 16.38 2.61
N GLY A 5 -0.37 17.19 1.60
CA GLY A 5 0.32 18.47 1.31
C GLY A 5 1.61 18.39 0.51
N ARG A 6 2.05 17.20 0.05
CA ARG A 6 3.30 17.07 -0.73
C ARG A 6 3.17 16.34 -2.07
N THR A 7 2.03 15.69 -2.35
CA THR A 7 1.90 14.87 -3.55
C THR A 7 0.42 14.76 -3.96
N PHE A 8 0.11 15.11 -5.21
CA PHE A 8 -1.19 14.86 -5.82
C PHE A 8 -1.09 13.67 -6.77
N ILE A 9 -1.98 12.68 -6.61
CA ILE A 9 -2.22 11.69 -7.66
C ILE A 9 -2.86 12.46 -8.82
N LYS A 10 -2.24 12.41 -10.00
CA LYS A 10 -2.86 12.96 -11.19
C LYS A 10 -4.17 12.20 -11.44
N PRO A 11 -5.35 12.86 -11.48
CA PRO A 11 -6.66 12.21 -11.62
C PRO A 11 -6.83 11.45 -12.95
N PHE A 12 -5.91 11.63 -13.89
CA PHE A 12 -5.94 11.05 -15.23
C PHE A 12 -5.76 9.52 -15.28
N TYR A 13 -5.24 8.86 -14.25
CA TYR A 13 -4.95 7.42 -14.34
C TYR A 13 -6.19 6.55 -14.50
N PHE A 14 -7.31 6.94 -13.88
CA PHE A 14 -8.56 6.17 -13.95
C PHE A 14 -9.76 6.96 -14.48
N GLN A 15 -9.74 8.30 -14.40
CA GLN A 15 -10.91 9.15 -14.72
C GLN A 15 -12.19 8.68 -14.01
N VAL A 16 -12.06 8.38 -12.73
CA VAL A 16 -13.17 7.98 -11.85
C VAL A 16 -13.49 9.14 -10.93
N TYR A 17 -14.78 9.46 -10.84
CA TYR A 17 -15.33 10.43 -9.89
C TYR A 17 -16.70 9.90 -9.43
N PRO A 18 -17.05 10.03 -8.13
CA PRO A 18 -16.28 10.67 -7.05
C PRO A 18 -15.08 9.85 -6.55
N ILE A 19 -14.16 10.51 -5.83
CA ILE A 19 -13.01 9.89 -5.15
C ILE A 19 -13.18 10.04 -3.64
N TRP A 20 -12.93 8.97 -2.89
CA TRP A 20 -12.92 8.99 -1.43
C TRP A 20 -11.59 9.53 -0.92
N LEU A 21 -11.63 10.50 0.00
CA LEU A 21 -10.45 11.01 0.69
C LEU A 21 -10.65 10.87 2.21
N CYS A 22 -9.74 10.18 2.88
CA CYS A 22 -9.74 10.05 4.33
C CYS A 22 -8.38 10.49 4.89
N PRO A 23 -8.27 11.72 5.42
CA PRO A 23 -7.09 12.15 6.16
C PRO A 23 -6.97 11.39 7.47
N PHE A 24 -5.76 10.96 7.81
CA PHE A 24 -5.46 10.31 9.09
C PHE A 24 -4.01 10.59 9.49
N ARG A 25 -3.71 10.34 10.77
CA ARG A 25 -2.39 10.60 11.35
C ARG A 25 -1.68 9.27 11.64
N VAL A 26 -0.43 9.16 11.20
CA VAL A 26 0.46 8.05 11.56
C VAL A 26 1.41 8.55 12.63
N PHE A 27 1.41 7.91 13.79
CA PHE A 27 2.37 8.16 14.86
C PHE A 27 3.65 7.34 14.64
N ASN A 28 4.79 7.86 15.06
CA ASN A 28 6.09 7.24 14.90
C ASN A 28 6.38 6.20 16.00
N HIS A 29 5.50 5.22 16.11
CA HIS A 29 5.65 4.09 17.01
C HIS A 29 6.17 2.85 16.26
N PRO A 30 6.84 1.90 16.94
CA PRO A 30 7.24 0.65 16.32
C PRO A 30 6.02 -0.08 15.74
N GLY A 31 6.09 -0.47 14.47
CA GLY A 31 4.98 -1.10 13.76
C GLY A 31 5.23 -1.18 12.26
N GLN A 32 4.21 -1.61 11.51
CA GLN A 32 4.33 -1.85 10.06
C GLN A 32 4.35 -0.56 9.24
N LEU A 33 3.57 0.45 9.65
CA LEU A 33 3.58 1.77 9.03
C LEU A 33 4.70 2.60 9.67
N LYS A 34 5.60 3.14 8.85
CA LYS A 34 6.74 3.91 9.31
C LYS A 34 6.84 5.23 8.58
N ILE A 35 6.91 6.32 9.33
CA ILE A 35 7.16 7.64 8.75
C ILE A 35 8.67 7.81 8.53
N LYS A 36 9.07 8.40 7.41
CA LYS A 36 10.49 8.60 7.05
C LYS A 36 11.05 9.93 7.57
N THR A 37 10.58 10.39 8.72
CA THR A 37 10.99 11.65 9.36
C THR A 37 11.23 11.42 10.84
N ASN A 38 12.01 12.29 11.48
CA ASN A 38 12.24 12.26 12.94
C ASN A 38 11.11 12.94 13.73
N ALA A 39 9.94 13.14 13.11
CA ALA A 39 8.79 13.72 13.79
C ALA A 39 8.07 12.65 14.64
N ASP A 40 7.23 13.08 15.58
CA ASP A 40 6.40 12.15 16.36
C ASP A 40 5.22 11.60 15.56
N SER A 41 4.78 12.31 14.52
CA SER A 41 3.71 11.88 13.63
C SER A 41 3.76 12.56 12.27
N GLN A 42 3.04 11.99 11.29
CA GLN A 42 2.85 12.56 9.96
C GLN A 42 1.41 12.35 9.48
N MET A 43 0.87 13.36 8.79
CA MET A 43 -0.45 13.28 8.15
C MET A 43 -0.36 12.58 6.81
N PHE A 44 -1.30 11.66 6.58
CA PHE A 44 -1.52 10.97 5.33
C PHE A 44 -2.99 11.12 4.91
N VAL A 45 -3.26 10.83 3.65
CA VAL A 45 -4.61 10.68 3.10
C VAL A 45 -4.71 9.31 2.47
N ASP A 46 -5.73 8.55 2.86
CA ASP A 46 -6.18 7.40 2.09
C ASP A 46 -7.05 7.87 0.93
N ILE A 47 -6.76 7.32 -0.25
CA ILE A 47 -7.38 7.71 -1.51
C ILE A 47 -8.06 6.46 -2.07
N GLY A 48 -9.38 6.41 -1.92
CA GLY A 48 -10.21 5.32 -2.45
C GLY A 48 -10.78 5.70 -3.81
N VAL A 49 -10.46 4.92 -4.84
CA VAL A 49 -11.03 5.08 -6.19
C VAL A 49 -12.03 3.95 -6.42
N TYR A 50 -13.31 4.26 -6.30
CA TYR A 50 -14.41 3.29 -6.45
C TYR A 50 -15.17 3.57 -7.73
N GLY A 51 -15.17 2.61 -8.66
CA GLY A 51 -15.91 2.72 -9.92
C GLY A 51 -15.20 2.04 -11.08
N VAL A 52 -15.81 2.15 -12.26
CA VAL A 52 -15.24 1.63 -13.51
C VAL A 52 -14.33 2.68 -14.12
N PRO A 53 -13.02 2.40 -14.30
CA PRO A 53 -12.09 3.32 -14.96
C PRO A 53 -12.56 3.68 -16.37
N LYS A 54 -12.55 4.98 -16.68
CA LYS A 54 -12.93 5.53 -18.00
C LYS A 54 -11.74 6.09 -18.78
N ALA A 55 -10.54 6.07 -18.19
CA ALA A 55 -9.33 6.53 -18.83
C ALA A 55 -9.05 5.75 -20.13
N LYS A 56 -8.79 6.46 -21.22
CA LYS A 56 -8.38 5.85 -22.50
C LYS A 56 -7.10 5.04 -22.32
N GLY A 57 -7.09 3.80 -22.79
CA GLY A 57 -5.94 2.90 -22.63
C GLY A 57 -5.76 2.35 -21.21
N TYR A 58 -6.82 2.37 -20.40
CA TYR A 58 -6.82 1.68 -19.12
C TYR A 58 -6.75 0.17 -19.32
N GLU A 59 -5.74 -0.43 -18.70
CA GLU A 59 -5.63 -1.88 -18.51
C GLU A 59 -5.37 -2.17 -17.03
N THR A 60 -6.06 -3.16 -16.46
CA THR A 60 -6.11 -3.40 -15.01
C THR A 60 -4.73 -3.52 -14.37
N VAL A 61 -3.89 -4.45 -14.85
CA VAL A 61 -2.58 -4.73 -14.27
C VAL A 61 -1.59 -3.58 -14.46
N PRO A 62 -1.26 -3.14 -15.68
CA PRO A 62 -0.22 -2.13 -15.86
C PRO A 62 -0.64 -0.75 -15.32
N SER A 63 -1.93 -0.41 -15.36
CA SER A 63 -2.40 0.85 -14.76
C SER A 63 -2.32 0.83 -13.24
N THR A 64 -2.65 -0.29 -12.61
CA THR A 64 -2.53 -0.43 -11.15
C THR A 64 -1.05 -0.42 -10.74
N ARG A 65 -0.18 -1.15 -11.44
CA ARG A 65 1.28 -1.13 -11.19
C ARG A 65 1.89 0.28 -11.28
N ARG A 66 1.43 1.11 -12.23
CA ARG A 66 1.88 2.53 -12.31
C ARG A 66 1.57 3.31 -11.05
N ILE A 67 0.42 3.06 -10.44
CA ILE A 67 -0.01 3.76 -9.22
C ILE A 67 0.67 3.19 -8.00
N GLU A 68 0.82 1.87 -7.89
CA GLU A 68 1.60 1.22 -6.85
C GLU A 68 3.03 1.77 -6.83
N ALA A 69 3.68 1.84 -8.00
CA ALA A 69 5.01 2.42 -8.14
C ALA A 69 5.05 3.91 -7.76
N PHE A 70 4.03 4.69 -8.16
CA PHE A 70 3.92 6.09 -7.77
C PHE A 70 3.79 6.25 -6.26
N VAL A 71 2.92 5.47 -5.62
CA VAL A 71 2.70 5.49 -4.16
C VAL A 71 4.00 5.13 -3.44
N SER A 72 4.64 4.03 -3.83
CA SER A 72 5.91 3.59 -3.23
C SER A 72 7.03 4.63 -3.40
N LYS A 73 7.13 5.27 -4.56
CA LYS A 73 8.15 6.32 -4.84
C LYS A 73 8.00 7.56 -3.96
N HIS A 74 6.80 7.82 -3.46
CA HIS A 74 6.51 8.97 -2.60
C HIS A 74 6.38 8.59 -1.11
N ASP A 75 6.95 7.45 -0.73
CA ASP A 75 6.87 6.87 0.62
C ASP A 75 5.43 6.73 1.12
N GLY A 76 4.51 6.44 0.21
CA GLY A 76 3.16 6.05 0.53
C GLY A 76 3.04 4.55 0.76
N PHE A 77 1.83 4.15 1.14
CA PHE A 77 1.50 2.76 1.44
C PHE A 77 0.29 2.32 0.63
N GLN A 78 0.29 1.07 0.17
CA GLN A 78 -0.92 0.42 -0.29
C GLN A 78 -1.77 -0.05 0.90
N MET A 79 -3.08 0.13 0.82
CA MET A 79 -3.98 -0.46 1.80
C MET A 79 -4.19 -1.94 1.59
N LEU A 80 -4.09 -2.69 2.70
CA LEU A 80 -4.07 -4.16 2.72
C LEU A 80 -5.45 -4.81 2.50
N TYR A 81 -6.47 -4.01 2.18
CA TYR A 81 -7.78 -4.49 1.72
C TYR A 81 -7.86 -4.64 0.20
N ALA A 82 -6.96 -3.99 -0.55
CA ALA A 82 -6.95 -4.03 -2.01
C ALA A 82 -5.99 -5.10 -2.52
N ASP A 83 -6.31 -5.66 -3.69
CA ASP A 83 -5.38 -6.53 -4.40
C ASP A 83 -4.11 -5.75 -4.80
N THR A 84 -2.96 -6.41 -4.76
CA THR A 84 -1.71 -5.88 -5.29
C THR A 84 -1.27 -6.60 -6.55
N TYR A 85 -0.69 -5.84 -7.47
CA TYR A 85 0.02 -6.37 -8.63
C TYR A 85 1.54 -6.16 -8.53
N THR A 86 2.02 -5.77 -7.34
CA THR A 86 3.45 -5.68 -7.02
C THR A 86 4.11 -7.06 -6.93
N THR A 87 5.42 -7.09 -7.15
CA THR A 87 6.30 -8.16 -6.67
C THR A 87 6.36 -8.14 -5.14
N ARG A 88 6.85 -9.22 -4.53
CA ARG A 88 6.98 -9.29 -3.06
C ARG A 88 7.96 -8.25 -2.54
N GLU A 89 9.02 -7.99 -3.29
CA GLU A 89 10.08 -7.03 -2.97
C GLU A 89 9.55 -5.60 -3.02
N GLU A 90 8.83 -5.25 -4.09
CA GLU A 90 8.12 -3.96 -4.24
C GLU A 90 7.11 -3.76 -3.09
N PHE A 91 6.33 -4.79 -2.74
CA PHE A 91 5.40 -4.74 -1.61
C PHE A 91 6.13 -4.48 -0.30
N ARG A 92 7.18 -5.26 -0.02
CA ARG A 92 7.91 -5.18 1.25
C ARG A 92 8.62 -3.84 1.43
N ALA A 93 9.08 -3.22 0.34
CA ALA A 93 9.69 -1.89 0.36
C ALA A 93 8.75 -0.77 0.85
N MET A 94 7.42 -0.98 0.79
CA MET A 94 6.45 -0.02 1.31
C MET A 94 6.36 -0.01 2.84
N PHE A 95 6.73 -1.08 3.55
CA PHE A 95 6.46 -1.21 4.99
C PHE A 95 7.67 -1.68 5.81
N ASP A 96 7.68 -1.38 7.11
CA ASP A 96 8.66 -1.95 8.04
C ASP A 96 8.19 -3.34 8.48
N HIS A 97 8.88 -4.39 8.03
CA HIS A 97 8.54 -5.77 8.35
C HIS A 97 9.35 -6.33 9.53
N THR A 98 10.23 -5.54 10.16
CA THR A 98 11.18 -6.03 11.17
C THR A 98 10.48 -6.75 12.32
N LEU A 99 9.44 -6.14 12.90
CA LEU A 99 8.69 -6.75 13.99
C LEU A 99 7.80 -7.90 13.51
N TYR A 100 7.26 -7.79 12.30
CA TYR A 100 6.42 -8.82 11.69
C TYR A 100 7.20 -10.12 11.46
N ASP A 101 8.38 -10.02 10.86
CA ASP A 101 9.25 -11.17 10.60
C ASP A 101 9.74 -11.77 11.92
N LYS A 102 10.16 -10.93 12.89
CA LYS A 102 10.57 -11.39 14.22
C LYS A 102 9.52 -12.26 14.90
N VAL A 103 8.25 -11.85 14.87
CA VAL A 103 7.15 -12.64 15.48
C VAL A 103 6.95 -13.94 14.71
N ARG A 104 6.93 -13.90 13.37
CA ARG A 104 6.76 -15.10 12.55
C ARG A 104 7.87 -16.12 12.73
N ASP A 105 9.10 -15.66 12.94
CA ASP A 105 10.26 -16.51 13.20
C ASP A 105 10.25 -17.11 14.60
N SER A 106 9.65 -16.42 15.57
CA SER A 106 9.57 -16.88 16.97
C SER A 106 8.54 -17.97 17.24
N LEU A 107 7.56 -18.14 16.34
CA LEU A 107 6.42 -19.03 16.55
C LEU A 107 6.59 -20.33 15.74
N PRO A 108 6.50 -21.51 16.38
CA PRO A 108 6.64 -22.78 15.68
C PRO A 108 5.54 -22.94 14.61
N TYR A 109 5.91 -23.47 13.45
CA TYR A 109 5.03 -23.72 12.29
C TYR A 109 4.32 -22.48 11.71
N CYS A 110 4.65 -21.25 12.14
CA CYS A 110 3.93 -20.04 11.72
C CYS A 110 3.99 -19.81 10.20
N LYS A 111 5.15 -20.05 9.59
CA LYS A 111 5.36 -19.88 8.14
C LYS A 111 4.62 -20.92 7.31
N ASP A 112 4.41 -22.11 7.87
CA ASP A 112 3.68 -23.20 7.20
C ASP A 112 2.16 -23.02 7.35
N ALA A 113 1.73 -22.59 8.54
CA ALA A 113 0.31 -22.43 8.88
C ALA A 113 -0.31 -21.14 8.30
N PHE A 114 0.45 -20.04 8.22
CA PHE A 114 -0.09 -18.73 7.85
C PHE A 114 0.66 -18.10 6.67
N PRO A 115 -0.06 -17.69 5.59
CA PRO A 115 0.56 -16.94 4.51
C PRO A 115 1.09 -15.59 5.02
N GLU A 116 2.02 -15.03 4.27
CA GLU A 116 2.42 -13.64 4.52
C GLU A 116 1.30 -12.66 4.15
N ILE A 117 1.38 -11.44 4.68
CA ILE A 117 0.47 -10.35 4.29
C ILE A 117 0.45 -10.18 2.76
N TYR A 118 1.62 -10.26 2.11
CA TYR A 118 1.73 -10.24 0.66
C TYR A 118 0.89 -11.36 -0.02
N GLY A 119 0.96 -12.58 0.52
CA GLY A 119 0.16 -13.71 0.01
C GLY A 119 -1.35 -13.50 0.20
N LYS A 120 -1.79 -12.70 1.18
CA LYS A 120 -3.21 -12.37 1.36
C LYS A 120 -3.72 -11.40 0.29
N VAL A 121 -2.88 -10.45 -0.14
CA VAL A 121 -3.28 -9.35 -1.04
C VAL A 121 -2.88 -9.56 -2.49
N ASN A 122 -2.09 -10.58 -2.82
CA ASN A 122 -1.74 -10.91 -4.20
C ASN A 122 -2.46 -12.19 -4.65
N ARG A 123 -3.43 -12.07 -5.55
CA ARG A 123 -4.24 -13.21 -6.02
C ARG A 123 -3.42 -14.34 -6.66
N ASN A 124 -2.29 -14.04 -7.27
CA ASN A 124 -1.46 -15.05 -7.94
C ASN A 124 -0.62 -15.88 -6.95
N VAL A 125 -0.42 -15.36 -5.73
CA VAL A 125 0.41 -15.99 -4.68
C VAL A 125 -0.46 -16.45 -3.50
N ARG A 126 -1.72 -16.02 -3.46
CA ARG A 126 -2.69 -16.39 -2.44
C ARG A 126 -2.93 -17.90 -2.48
N LYS A 127 -2.56 -18.55 -1.38
CA LYS A 127 -2.90 -19.94 -1.08
C LYS A 127 -4.32 -20.03 -0.53
#